data_AF-A0AB38G4I9-F1
#
_entry.id   AF-A0AB38G4I9-F1
#
_cell.length_a   1.000
_cell.length_b   1.000
_cell.length_c   1.000
_cell.angle_alpha   90.00
_cell.angle_beta   90.00
_cell.angle_gamma   90.00
#
_symmetry.space_group_name_H-M   'P 1'
#
loop_
_entity.id
_entity.type
_entity.pdbx_description
1 polymer ?
#
loop_
_entity_poly.entity_id
_entity_poly.type
_entity_poly.pdbx_seq_one_letter_code
_entity_poly.pdbx_strand_id
1 'polypeptide(L)'
;MKLKFSSKSQEFEQDGTVKGTKVTLTNDDGGFLPVMLPADKIELSNTELEKLALEVVYQENFRDKYENEKFSEIDEKIKNYNENSEVAQATLLDLITQLYDKGVLADETIDENQE
;
A
#
# COMPACT_ATOMS: atom_id res chain seq x y z
N MET A 1 13.08 16.48 12.23
CA MET A 1 13.66 16.40 10.87
C MET A 1 12.53 16.44 9.86
N LYS A 2 12.56 17.37 8.88
CA LYS A 2 11.55 17.47 7.82
C LYS A 2 12.14 16.99 6.50
N LEU A 3 11.85 15.74 6.15
CA LEU A 3 12.23 15.13 4.87
C LEU A 3 11.38 15.72 3.73
N LYS A 4 12.00 15.91 2.58
CA LYS A 4 11.38 16.35 1.33
C LYS A 4 11.94 15.56 0.16
N PHE A 5 11.15 15.44 -0.91
CA PHE A 5 11.58 14.85 -2.15
C PHE A 5 12.81 15.57 -2.71
N SER A 6 13.80 14.79 -3.12
CA SER A 6 15.01 15.26 -3.80
C SER A 6 15.06 14.75 -5.23
N SER A 7 14.95 13.42 -5.42
CA SER A 7 15.07 12.80 -6.74
C SER A 7 14.33 11.46 -6.82
N LYS A 8 14.08 11.01 -8.06
CA LYS A 8 13.60 9.65 -8.36
C LYS A 8 14.45 8.98 -9.43
N SER A 9 14.59 7.66 -9.34
CA SER A 9 15.19 6.81 -10.37
C SER A 9 14.51 5.44 -10.44
N GLN A 10 14.50 4.83 -11.61
CA GLN A 10 14.18 3.42 -11.76
C GLN A 10 15.42 2.60 -11.38
N GLU A 11 15.26 1.65 -10.46
CA GLU A 11 16.30 0.70 -10.13
C GLU A 11 16.08 -0.61 -10.89
N PHE A 12 17.17 -1.22 -11.31
CA PHE A 12 17.20 -2.47 -12.05
C PHE A 12 18.05 -3.49 -11.27
N GLU A 13 17.67 -4.75 -11.35
CA GLU A 13 18.53 -5.86 -10.93
C GLU A 13 19.67 -6.07 -11.95
N GLN A 14 20.63 -6.92 -11.59
CA GLN A 14 21.80 -7.18 -12.44
C GLN A 14 21.45 -7.78 -13.82
N ASP A 15 20.31 -8.47 -13.92
CA ASP A 15 19.78 -9.07 -15.15
C ASP A 15 18.97 -8.09 -16.02
N GLY A 16 18.81 -6.84 -15.58
CA GLY A 16 18.02 -5.82 -16.26
C GLY A 16 16.53 -5.83 -15.93
N THR A 17 16.07 -6.71 -15.03
CA THR A 17 14.70 -6.71 -14.53
C THR A 17 14.46 -5.45 -13.70
N VAL A 18 13.28 -4.83 -13.85
CA VAL A 18 12.90 -3.65 -13.07
C VAL A 18 12.69 -4.04 -11.60
N LYS A 19 13.51 -3.49 -10.70
CA LYS A 19 13.45 -3.75 -9.26
C LYS A 19 12.40 -2.89 -8.56
N GLY A 20 12.35 -1.61 -8.91
CA GLY A 20 11.47 -0.65 -8.24
C GLY A 20 11.81 0.79 -8.53
N THR A 21 11.09 1.69 -7.87
CA THR A 21 11.29 3.14 -7.96
C THR A 21 12.02 3.63 -6.71
N LYS A 22 13.26 4.10 -6.85
CA LYS A 22 13.99 4.71 -5.75
C LYS A 22 13.62 6.18 -5.64
N VAL A 23 13.09 6.57 -4.49
CA VAL A 23 12.81 7.95 -4.12
C VAL A 23 13.83 8.39 -3.08
N THR A 24 14.56 9.46 -3.35
CA THR A 24 15.50 10.03 -2.37
C THR A 24 14.81 11.15 -1.62
N LEU A 25 14.75 11.03 -0.30
CA LEU A 25 14.30 12.08 0.61
C LEU A 25 15.51 12.75 1.28
N THR A 26 15.50 14.09 1.36
CA THR A 26 16.55 14.87 2.02
C THR A 26 15.98 15.90 2.98
N ASN A 27 16.79 16.42 3.90
CA ASN A 27 16.48 17.60 4.71
C ASN A 27 17.64 18.59 4.70
N ASP A 28 17.40 19.77 5.28
CA ASP A 28 18.38 20.85 5.32
C ASP A 28 19.59 20.54 6.24
N ASP A 29 19.47 19.51 7.09
CA ASP A 29 20.54 19.05 8.00
C ASP A 29 21.48 18.00 7.36
N GLY A 30 21.40 17.80 6.04
CA GLY A 30 22.26 16.85 5.30
C GLY A 30 21.82 15.40 5.37
N GLY A 31 20.62 15.11 5.84
CA GLY A 31 20.00 13.79 5.79
C GLY A 31 19.72 13.37 4.35
N PHE A 32 19.98 12.09 4.10
CA PHE A 32 19.85 11.44 2.81
C PHE A 32 19.24 10.07 3.05
N LEU A 33 18.00 9.89 2.60
CA LEU A 33 17.23 8.68 2.86
C LEU A 33 16.63 8.14 1.55
N PRO A 34 17.24 7.11 0.95
CA PRO A 34 16.64 6.41 -0.18
C PRO A 34 15.51 5.50 0.30
N VAL A 35 14.37 5.58 -0.35
CA VAL A 35 13.18 4.76 -0.10
C VAL A 35 12.82 4.02 -1.40
N MET A 36 12.66 2.71 -1.31
CA MET A 36 12.25 1.89 -2.46
C MET A 36 10.73 1.74 -2.48
N LEU A 37 10.12 2.22 -3.56
CA LEU A 37 8.70 2.03 -3.87
C LEU A 37 8.55 0.98 -4.99
N PRO A 38 7.33 0.45 -5.17
CA PRO A 38 7.02 -0.43 -6.31
C PRO A 38 7.38 0.19 -7.67
N ALA A 39 7.68 -0.66 -8.64
CA ALA A 39 8.22 -0.26 -9.95
C ALA A 39 7.27 0.65 -10.75
N ASP A 40 5.96 0.37 -10.69
CA ASP A 40 4.91 1.13 -11.36
C ASP A 40 4.77 2.58 -10.84
N LYS A 41 5.27 2.86 -9.63
CA LYS A 41 5.18 4.20 -9.03
C LYS A 41 6.05 5.24 -9.72
N ILE A 42 6.98 4.83 -10.61
CA ILE A 42 7.86 5.75 -11.33
C ILE A 42 7.09 6.83 -12.10
N GLU A 43 5.87 6.52 -12.53
CA GLU A 43 5.00 7.41 -13.31
C GLU A 43 4.33 8.51 -12.48
N LEU A 44 4.31 8.36 -11.15
CA LEU A 44 3.68 9.32 -10.26
C LEU A 44 4.41 10.67 -10.20
N SER A 45 3.66 11.70 -9.82
CA SER A 45 4.22 13.03 -9.58
C SER A 45 5.16 13.02 -8.37
N ASN A 46 6.07 14.00 -8.32
CA ASN A 46 7.01 14.12 -7.20
C ASN A 46 6.28 14.30 -5.85
N THR A 47 5.12 14.97 -5.84
CA THR A 47 4.30 15.16 -4.63
C THR A 47 3.70 13.85 -4.15
N GLU A 48 3.20 13.01 -5.06
CA GLU A 48 2.67 11.70 -4.72
C GLU A 48 3.78 10.76 -4.23
N LEU A 49 4.94 10.78 -4.89
CA LEU A 49 6.11 10.02 -4.49
C LEU A 49 6.65 10.45 -3.12
N GLU A 50 6.67 11.75 -2.83
CA GLU A 50 7.02 12.27 -1.51
C GLU A 50 6.10 11.69 -0.43
N LYS A 51 4.79 11.74 -0.66
CA LYS A 51 3.80 11.22 0.30
C LYS A 51 3.99 9.72 0.54
N LEU A 52 4.13 8.93 -0.51
CA LEU A 52 4.32 7.48 -0.41
C LEU A 52 5.63 7.14 0.29
N ALA A 53 6.73 7.83 -0.05
CA ALA A 53 8.02 7.59 0.58
C ALA A 53 8.00 7.97 2.07
N LEU A 54 7.36 9.09 2.44
CA LEU A 54 7.17 9.47 3.84
C LEU A 54 6.30 8.46 4.60
N GLU A 55 5.29 7.89 3.96
CA GLU A 55 4.44 6.85 4.56
C GLU A 55 5.23 5.57 4.85
N VAL A 56 6.08 5.12 3.91
CA VAL A 56 6.99 3.98 4.14
C VAL A 56 7.92 4.25 5.32
N VAL A 57 8.54 5.44 5.35
CA VAL A 57 9.43 5.83 6.47
C VAL A 57 8.67 5.85 7.79
N TYR A 58 7.42 6.32 7.79
CA TYR A 58 6.58 6.35 8.98
C TYR A 58 6.20 4.94 9.45
N GLN A 59 5.79 4.06 8.52
CA GLN A 59 5.47 2.65 8.79
C GLN A 59 6.67 1.89 9.39
N GLU A 60 7.87 2.09 8.85
CA GLU A 60 9.07 1.40 9.31
C GLU A 60 9.53 1.88 10.70
N ASN A 61 9.38 3.18 11.00
CA ASN A 61 9.85 3.76 12.26
C ASN A 61 8.80 3.76 13.39
N PHE A 62 7.50 3.71 13.04
CA PHE A 62 6.39 3.84 13.99
C PHE A 62 5.29 2.81 13.72
N ARG A 63 5.68 1.55 13.51
CA ARG A 63 4.79 0.45 13.12
C ARG A 63 3.49 0.39 13.92
N ASP A 64 3.56 0.29 15.24
CA ASP A 64 2.36 0.15 16.09
C ASP A 64 1.40 1.33 15.92
N LYS A 65 1.94 2.55 15.76
CA LYS A 65 1.12 3.75 15.56
C LYS A 65 0.50 3.76 14.17
N TYR A 66 1.29 3.43 13.15
CA TYR A 66 0.80 3.32 11.77
C TYR A 66 -0.32 2.29 11.65
N GLU A 67 -0.11 1.08 12.19
CA GLU A 67 -1.09 0.00 12.17
C GLU A 67 -2.38 0.40 12.90
N ASN A 68 -2.28 0.94 14.12
CA ASN A 68 -3.44 1.40 14.87
C ASN A 68 -4.21 2.51 14.14
N GLU A 69 -3.53 3.46 13.49
CA GLU A 69 -4.17 4.50 12.66
C GLU A 69 -4.90 3.89 11.46
N LYS A 70 -4.29 2.93 10.75
CA LYS A 70 -4.92 2.25 9.62
C LYS A 70 -6.11 1.37 10.04
N PHE A 71 -6.02 0.67 11.16
CA PHE A 71 -7.14 -0.09 11.71
C PHE A 71 -8.29 0.84 12.09
N SER A 72 -7.99 1.97 12.76
CA SER A 72 -9.01 2.97 13.08
C SER A 72 -9.69 3.53 11.82
N GLU A 73 -8.94 3.83 10.76
CA GLU A 73 -9.51 4.27 9.47
C GLU A 73 -10.44 3.21 8.84
N ILE A 74 -10.08 1.93 8.96
CA ILE A 74 -10.90 0.82 8.47
C ILE A 74 -12.16 0.66 9.32
N ASP A 75 -12.05 0.70 10.64
CA ASP A 75 -13.17 0.60 11.57
C ASP A 75 -14.18 1.74 11.35
N GLU A 76 -13.72 2.97 11.16
CA GLU A 76 -14.58 4.11 10.83
C GLU A 76 -15.30 3.91 9.50
N LYS A 77 -14.60 3.42 8.46
CA LYS A 77 -15.22 3.10 7.18
C LYS A 77 -16.30 2.03 7.36
N ILE A 78 -15.99 0.93 8.04
CA ILE A 78 -16.94 -0.17 8.32
C ILE A 78 -18.16 0.36 9.09
N LYS A 79 -17.96 1.19 10.11
CA LYS A 79 -19.05 1.79 10.88
C LYS A 79 -19.94 2.68 10.00
N ASN A 80 -19.35 3.55 9.20
CA ASN A 80 -20.09 4.38 8.23
C ASN A 80 -20.88 3.52 7.24
N TYR A 81 -20.39 2.35 6.83
CA TYR A 81 -21.13 1.43 5.97
C TYR A 81 -22.26 0.69 6.69
N ASN A 82 -22.07 0.28 7.95
CA ASN A 82 -23.10 -0.39 8.75
C ASN A 82 -24.27 0.55 9.10
N GLU A 83 -24.01 1.84 9.29
CA GLU A 83 -25.07 2.84 9.47
C GLU A 83 -25.86 3.09 8.16
N ASN A 84 -25.35 2.68 6.99
CA ASN A 84 -25.96 2.84 5.66
C ASN A 84 -26.53 1.53 5.04
N SER A 85 -26.51 0.41 5.78
CA SER A 85 -27.13 -0.94 5.66
C SER A 85 -27.57 -1.58 4.32
N GLU A 86 -27.90 -0.88 3.23
CA GLU A 86 -28.20 -1.52 1.93
C GLU A 86 -26.94 -1.89 1.11
N VAL A 87 -25.74 -1.45 1.53
CA VAL A 87 -24.48 -1.60 0.77
C VAL A 87 -23.62 -2.80 1.22
N ALA A 88 -24.01 -3.51 2.29
CA ALA A 88 -23.17 -4.52 2.95
C ALA A 88 -22.77 -5.72 2.06
N GLN A 89 -23.62 -6.12 1.11
CA GLN A 89 -23.34 -7.27 0.23
C GLN A 89 -22.34 -6.93 -0.88
N ALA A 90 -22.43 -5.72 -1.46
CA ALA A 90 -21.52 -5.29 -2.51
C ALA A 90 -20.10 -5.08 -1.99
N THR A 91 -19.97 -4.53 -0.78
CA THR A 91 -18.65 -4.32 -0.15
C THR A 91 -18.03 -5.63 0.33
N LEU A 92 -18.83 -6.57 0.83
CA LEU A 92 -18.33 -7.92 1.15
C LEU A 92 -17.81 -8.62 -0.12
N LEU A 93 -18.52 -8.48 -1.24
CA LEU A 93 -18.09 -9.04 -2.52
C LEU A 93 -16.81 -8.36 -3.03
N ASP A 94 -16.66 -7.05 -2.84
CA ASP A 94 -15.44 -6.32 -3.20
C ASP A 94 -14.24 -6.78 -2.36
N LEU A 95 -14.42 -6.95 -1.05
CA LEU A 95 -13.39 -7.51 -0.17
C LEU A 95 -13.00 -8.94 -0.56
N ILE A 96 -13.99 -9.78 -0.89
CA ILE A 96 -13.75 -11.15 -1.37
C ILE A 96 -12.96 -11.12 -2.68
N THR A 97 -13.33 -10.24 -3.61
CA THR A 97 -12.63 -10.07 -4.91
C THR A 97 -11.20 -9.63 -4.70
N GLN A 98 -10.95 -8.64 -3.84
CA GLN A 98 -9.60 -8.20 -3.51
C GLN A 98 -8.74 -9.30 -2.85
N LEU A 99 -9.35 -10.18 -2.06
CA LEU A 99 -8.65 -11.32 -1.47
C LEU A 99 -8.37 -12.42 -2.50
N TYR A 100 -9.26 -12.63 -3.47
CA TYR A 100 -9.09 -13.55 -4.59
C TYR A 100 -7.97 -13.07 -5.54
N ASP A 101 -7.97 -11.79 -5.92
CA ASP A 101 -6.92 -11.19 -6.78
C ASP A 101 -5.53 -11.25 -6.13
N LYS A 102 -5.48 -11.20 -4.79
CA LYS A 102 -4.24 -11.35 -4.01
C LYS A 102 -3.82 -12.82 -3.83
N GLY A 103 -4.57 -13.78 -4.38
CA GLY A 103 -4.31 -15.22 -4.28
C GLY A 103 -4.45 -15.77 -2.85
N VAL A 104 -5.13 -15.04 -1.96
CA VAL A 104 -5.39 -15.46 -0.57
C VAL A 104 -6.52 -16.48 -0.54
N LEU A 105 -7.48 -16.34 -1.46
CA LEU A 105 -8.56 -17.30 -1.67
C LEU A 105 -8.28 -18.06 -2.97
N ALA A 106 -8.47 -19.37 -2.94
CA ALA A 106 -8.47 -20.23 -4.11
C ALA A 106 -9.90 -20.75 -4.33
N ASP A 107 -10.25 -21.03 -5.58
CA ASP A 107 -11.53 -21.65 -5.92
C ASP A 107 -11.54 -23.08 -5.36
N GLU A 108 -12.14 -23.28 -4.19
CA GLU A 108 -12.47 -24.62 -3.72
C GLU A 108 -13.74 -25.05 -4.47
N THR A 109 -13.58 -25.97 -5.42
CA THR A 109 -14.71 -26.69 -5.99
C THR A 109 -15.40 -27.41 -4.84
N ILE A 110 -16.61 -26.97 -4.48
CA ILE A 110 -17.51 -27.77 -3.65
C ILE A 110 -17.83 -28.99 -4.50
N ASP A 111 -17.14 -30.11 -4.26
CA ASP A 111 -17.59 -31.41 -4.73
C ASP A 111 -18.94 -31.64 -4.04
N GLU A 112 -20.02 -31.31 -4.75
CA GLU A 112 -21.35 -31.78 -4.42
C GLU A 112 -21.24 -33.30 -4.35
N ASN A 113 -21.35 -33.84 -3.13
CA ASN A 113 -21.38 -35.28 -2.86
C ASN A 113 -22.19 -35.98 -3.96
N GLN A 114 -21.50 -36.65 -4.87
CA GLN A 114 -22.13 -37.54 -5.83
C GLN A 114 -22.70 -38.72 -5.02
N GLU A 115 -23.99 -38.98 -5.27
CA GLU A 115 -24.85 -39.98 -4.63
C GLU A 115 -24.22 -41.36 -4.42
#